data_AF-E5DG89-F1
#
_entry.id   AF-E5DG89-F1
#
_cell.length_a   1.000
_cell.length_b   1.000
_cell.length_c   1.000
_cell.angle_alpha   90.00
_cell.angle_beta   90.00
_cell.angle_gamma   90.00
#
_symmetry.space_group_name_H-M   'P 1'
#
loop_
_entity.id
_entity.type
_entity.pdbx_description
1 polymer ?
#
loop_
_entity_poly.entity_id
_entity_poly.type
_entity_poly.pdbx_seq_one_letter_code
_entity_poly.pdbx_strand_id
1 'polypeptide(L)'
;MKTLYLMRHGKSAWDDPSLDDHDRPLAPRGRKAARLVGHELKDRGARIGLVLCSTARRAADTADRLLEVMDAPDIPVERERGLYLCGAGVLLERLRDAPDSASSLMLVAHNPDLHDLARELTGSGEERHRAALAEKFPTGACAVILFEAARWADLDSGAGRLGRFHPAAETLLTPFCQMGYFNP
;
A
#
# COMPACT_ATOMS: atom_id res chain seq x y z
N MET A 1 10.32 -16.06 -1.82
CA MET A 1 9.12 -15.32 -2.25
C MET A 1 8.78 -14.27 -1.22
N LYS A 2 8.74 -12.99 -1.61
CA LYS A 2 8.28 -11.86 -0.77
C LYS A 2 7.14 -11.13 -1.47
N THR A 3 6.17 -10.63 -0.70
CA THR A 3 5.04 -9.85 -1.23
C THR A 3 4.93 -8.49 -0.53
N LEU A 4 5.03 -7.41 -1.31
CA LEU A 4 4.94 -6.04 -0.81
C LEU A 4 3.62 -5.41 -1.24
N TYR A 5 2.87 -4.91 -0.25
CA TYR A 5 1.69 -4.08 -0.43
C TYR A 5 2.08 -2.62 -0.18
N LEU A 6 2.08 -1.79 -1.21
CA LEU A 6 2.33 -0.36 -1.08
C LEU A 6 0.99 0.37 -1.07
N MET A 7 0.64 1.00 0.04
CA MET A 7 -0.62 1.72 0.20
C MET A 7 -0.34 3.19 0.45
N ARG A 8 -0.74 4.06 -0.48
CA ARG A 8 -0.76 5.49 -0.19
C ARG A 8 -1.92 5.77 0.74
N HIS A 9 -1.70 6.60 1.76
CA HIS A 9 -2.77 7.04 2.66
C HIS A 9 -4.02 7.53 1.88
N GLY A 10 -5.20 7.31 2.45
CA GLY A 10 -6.47 7.79 1.91
C GLY A 10 -6.55 9.32 1.88
N LYS A 11 -7.53 9.86 1.15
CA LYS A 11 -7.75 11.31 1.07
C LYS A 11 -7.94 11.91 2.47
N SER A 12 -7.12 12.89 2.82
CA SER A 12 -7.21 13.65 4.08
C SER A 12 -8.22 14.80 4.00
N ALA A 13 -8.75 15.18 5.16
CA ALA A 13 -9.58 16.37 5.31
C ALA A 13 -8.71 17.64 5.40
N TRP A 14 -9.30 18.79 5.07
CA TRP A 14 -8.71 20.12 5.24
C TRP A 14 -9.64 21.05 6.03
N ASP A 15 -10.61 20.45 6.72
CA ASP A 15 -11.77 21.17 7.26
C ASP A 15 -11.42 21.98 8.52
N ASP A 16 -10.28 21.67 9.15
CA ASP A 16 -9.75 22.36 10.31
C ASP A 16 -8.38 22.96 9.98
N PRO A 17 -8.28 24.30 9.82
CA PRO A 17 -7.04 24.98 9.52
C PRO A 17 -6.09 25.10 10.73
N SER A 18 -6.53 24.74 11.94
CA SER A 18 -5.71 24.77 13.15
C SER A 18 -4.84 23.53 13.34
N LEU A 19 -5.09 22.47 12.56
CA LEU A 19 -4.33 21.23 12.64
C LEU A 19 -3.02 21.33 11.85
N ASP A 20 -1.93 20.88 12.48
CA ASP A 20 -0.68 20.59 11.79
C ASP A 20 -0.88 19.53 10.71
N ASP A 21 -0.07 19.54 9.64
CA ASP A 21 -0.27 18.61 8.52
C ASP A 21 -0.27 17.14 8.98
N HIS A 22 0.59 16.80 9.94
CA HIS A 22 0.74 15.45 10.48
C HIS A 22 -0.54 14.94 11.16
N ASP A 23 -1.31 15.82 11.79
CA ASP A 23 -2.52 15.50 12.57
C ASP A 23 -3.80 15.53 11.75
N ARG A 24 -3.71 15.81 10.46
CA ARG A 24 -4.86 15.86 9.57
C ARG A 24 -5.53 14.48 9.45
N PRO A 25 -6.83 14.37 9.77
CA PRO A 25 -7.54 13.10 9.69
C PRO A 25 -7.89 12.73 8.25
N LEU A 26 -8.35 11.49 8.06
CA LEU A 26 -8.99 11.10 6.81
C LEU A 26 -10.31 11.84 6.57
N ALA A 27 -10.52 12.30 5.35
CA ALA A 27 -11.83 12.70 4.85
C ALA A 27 -12.75 11.47 4.72
N PRO A 28 -14.09 11.64 4.68
CA PRO A 28 -15.02 10.53 4.49
C PRO A 28 -14.69 9.63 3.29
N ARG A 29 -14.26 10.23 2.17
CA ARG A 29 -13.83 9.50 0.97
C ARG A 29 -12.56 8.67 1.21
N GLY A 30 -11.60 9.18 1.97
CA GLY A 30 -10.39 8.46 2.35
C GLY A 30 -10.69 7.24 3.23
N ARG A 31 -11.63 7.37 4.18
CA ARG A 31 -12.08 6.24 5.02
C ARG A 31 -12.75 5.14 4.18
N LYS A 32 -13.63 5.52 3.25
CA LYS A 32 -14.28 4.57 2.33
C LYS A 32 -13.23 3.86 1.47
N ALA A 33 -12.25 4.59 0.95
CA ALA A 33 -11.17 4.04 0.13
C ALA A 33 -10.37 2.97 0.87
N ALA A 34 -9.94 3.26 2.10
CA ALA A 34 -9.21 2.30 2.95
C ALA A 34 -9.99 1.00 3.17
N ARG A 35 -11.29 1.10 3.46
CA ARG A 35 -12.15 -0.08 3.66
C ARG A 35 -12.33 -0.91 2.38
N LEU A 36 -12.47 -0.27 1.22
CA LEU A 36 -12.60 -0.97 -0.05
C LEU A 36 -11.35 -1.80 -0.39
N VAL A 37 -10.16 -1.21 -0.19
CA VAL A 37 -8.90 -1.94 -0.34
C VAL A 37 -8.83 -3.10 0.66
N GLY A 38 -9.23 -2.89 1.92
CA GLY A 38 -9.29 -3.95 2.92
C GLY A 38 -10.20 -5.12 2.55
N HIS A 39 -11.42 -4.84 2.07
CA HIS A 39 -12.33 -5.87 1.56
C HIS A 39 -11.70 -6.65 0.41
N GLU A 40 -11.13 -5.96 -0.58
CA GLU A 40 -10.53 -6.64 -1.73
C GLU A 40 -9.33 -7.51 -1.33
N LEU A 41 -8.47 -7.03 -0.42
CA LEU A 41 -7.36 -7.83 0.08
C LEU A 41 -7.86 -9.06 0.85
N LYS A 42 -8.91 -8.91 1.66
CA LYS A 42 -9.55 -10.03 2.37
C LYS A 42 -10.13 -11.06 1.41
N ASP A 43 -10.93 -10.63 0.45
CA ASP A 43 -11.60 -11.50 -0.53
C ASP A 43 -10.60 -12.30 -1.37
N ARG A 44 -9.40 -11.75 -1.58
CA ARG A 44 -8.28 -12.39 -2.28
C ARG A 44 -7.41 -13.25 -1.38
N GLY A 45 -7.70 -13.34 -0.09
CA GLY A 45 -6.94 -14.13 0.88
C GLY A 45 -5.54 -13.57 1.15
N ALA A 46 -5.35 -12.24 1.05
CA ALA A 46 -4.08 -11.61 1.36
C ALA A 46 -3.66 -11.92 2.80
N ARG A 47 -2.41 -12.35 2.97
CA ARG A 47 -1.80 -12.62 4.28
C ARG A 47 -0.72 -11.57 4.47
N ILE A 48 -0.97 -10.54 5.28
CA ILE A 48 0.04 -9.53 5.63
C ILE A 48 0.71 -9.97 6.92
N GLY A 49 2.03 -10.06 6.93
CA GLY A 49 2.81 -10.48 8.10
C GLY A 49 3.19 -9.33 9.02
N LEU A 50 3.38 -8.13 8.48
CA LEU A 50 3.72 -6.92 9.21
C LEU A 50 3.29 -5.68 8.43
N VAL A 51 2.79 -4.67 9.15
CA VAL A 51 2.45 -3.35 8.60
C VAL A 51 3.46 -2.33 9.09
N LEU A 52 4.14 -1.67 8.17
CA LEU A 52 4.98 -0.50 8.42
C LEU A 52 4.14 0.74 8.07
N CYS A 53 3.95 1.64 9.04
CA CYS A 53 3.00 2.74 8.88
C CYS A 53 3.61 4.06 9.32
N SER A 54 3.47 5.11 8.50
CA SER A 54 3.76 6.47 8.95
C SER A 54 2.88 6.86 10.13
N THR A 55 3.46 7.55 11.12
CA THR A 55 2.70 8.05 12.29
C THR A 55 1.69 9.14 11.96
N ALA A 56 1.72 9.74 10.76
CA ALA A 56 0.75 10.76 10.38
C ALA A 56 -0.67 10.23 10.45
N ARG A 57 -1.59 11.00 11.04
CA ARG A 57 -2.94 10.54 11.39
C ARG A 57 -3.70 9.96 10.19
N ARG A 58 -3.59 10.57 9.01
CA ARG A 58 -4.20 10.02 7.78
C ARG A 58 -3.65 8.66 7.36
N ALA A 59 -2.36 8.38 7.57
CA ALA A 59 -1.75 7.09 7.27
C ALA A 59 -2.17 6.05 8.31
N ALA A 60 -2.10 6.43 9.59
CA ALA A 60 -2.61 5.69 10.73
C ALA A 60 -4.07 5.22 10.51
N ASP A 61 -4.97 6.17 10.31
CA ASP A 61 -6.39 5.92 10.07
C ASP A 61 -6.61 5.03 8.83
N THR A 62 -5.74 5.13 7.81
CA THR A 62 -5.85 4.29 6.60
C THR A 62 -5.54 2.83 6.94
N ALA A 63 -4.45 2.58 7.67
CA ALA A 63 -4.05 1.24 8.10
C ALA A 63 -5.13 0.62 9.00
N ASP A 64 -5.58 1.36 10.03
CA ASP A 64 -6.54 0.86 11.00
C ASP A 64 -7.87 0.48 10.33
N ARG A 65 -8.38 1.32 9.42
CA ARG A 65 -9.63 1.05 8.69
C ARG A 65 -9.51 -0.13 7.74
N LEU A 66 -8.36 -0.31 7.11
CA LEU A 66 -8.10 -1.44 6.21
C LEU A 66 -8.06 -2.75 7.00
N LEU A 67 -7.31 -2.78 8.12
CA LEU A 67 -7.14 -3.95 8.97
C LEU A 67 -8.43 -4.36 9.68
N GLU A 68 -9.24 -3.38 10.10
CA GLU A 68 -10.59 -3.59 10.67
C GLU A 68 -11.46 -4.43 9.71
N VAL A 69 -11.41 -4.12 8.42
CA VAL A 69 -12.22 -4.81 7.41
C VAL A 69 -11.62 -6.16 7.03
N MET A 70 -10.30 -6.26 7.01
CA MET A 70 -9.60 -7.54 6.80
C MET A 70 -9.88 -8.56 7.90
N ASP A 71 -10.43 -8.12 9.05
CA ASP A 71 -10.68 -8.97 10.22
C ASP A 71 -9.38 -9.64 10.70
N ALA A 72 -8.33 -8.82 10.75
CA ALA A 72 -6.97 -9.27 11.05
C ALA A 72 -6.35 -8.43 12.17
N PRO A 73 -6.91 -8.50 13.40
CA PRO A 73 -6.49 -7.68 14.53
C PRO A 73 -5.07 -8.00 15.03
N ASP A 74 -4.59 -9.22 14.76
CA ASP A 74 -3.30 -9.71 15.27
C ASP A 74 -2.11 -9.36 14.38
N ILE A 75 -2.33 -8.68 13.24
CA ILE A 75 -1.23 -8.26 12.37
C ILE A 75 -0.44 -7.17 13.11
N PRO A 76 0.88 -7.35 13.35
CA PRO A 76 1.69 -6.33 13.99
C PRO A 76 1.75 -5.07 13.13
N VAL A 77 1.66 -3.91 13.78
CA VAL A 77 1.74 -2.59 13.14
C VAL A 77 2.87 -1.79 13.79
N GLU A 78 3.93 -1.54 13.03
CA GLU A 78 5.05 -0.69 13.43
C GLU A 78 4.83 0.72 12.88
N ARG A 79 4.68 1.67 13.82
CA ARG A 79 4.37 3.06 13.50
C ARG A 79 5.61 3.92 13.65
N GLU A 80 6.04 4.54 12.57
CA GLU A 80 7.32 5.25 12.51
C GLU A 80 7.16 6.67 11.97
N ARG A 81 7.73 7.66 12.67
CA ARG A 81 7.78 9.04 12.19
C ARG A 81 8.71 9.20 10.98
N GLY A 82 9.74 8.37 10.89
CA GLY A 82 10.69 8.35 9.77
C GLY A 82 10.09 8.00 8.40
N LEU A 83 8.85 7.49 8.35
CA LEU A 83 8.14 7.17 7.09
C LEU A 83 7.29 8.34 6.55
N TYR A 84 7.37 9.52 7.18
CA TYR A 84 6.65 10.72 6.74
C TYR A 84 7.54 11.58 5.85
N LEU A 85 7.21 11.66 4.55
CA LEU A 85 7.90 12.52 3.56
C LEU A 85 9.43 12.42 3.62
N CYS A 86 9.94 11.19 3.59
CA CYS A 86 11.34 10.84 3.84
C CYS A 86 12.15 10.49 2.58
N GLY A 87 11.49 10.40 1.43
CA GLY A 87 12.09 9.94 0.18
C GLY A 87 12.03 8.42 -0.01
N ALA A 88 12.01 7.98 -1.27
CA ALA A 88 11.90 6.57 -1.66
C ALA A 88 13.06 5.71 -1.14
N GLY A 89 14.29 6.25 -1.12
CA GLY A 89 15.47 5.53 -0.62
C GLY A 89 15.34 5.12 0.85
N VAL A 90 14.84 6.02 1.71
CA VAL A 90 14.60 5.72 3.14
C VAL A 90 13.50 4.66 3.30
N LEU A 91 12.45 4.72 2.48
CA LEU A 91 11.42 3.68 2.48
C LEU A 91 11.99 2.31 2.06
N LEU A 92 12.86 2.28 1.05
CA LEU A 92 13.52 1.05 0.58
C LEU A 92 14.44 0.48 1.65
N GLU A 93 15.27 1.31 2.28
CA GLU A 93 16.14 0.91 3.39
C GLU A 93 15.31 0.30 4.52
N ARG A 94 14.21 0.95 4.89
CA ARG A 94 13.35 0.42 5.95
C ARG A 94 12.70 -0.91 5.58
N LEU A 95 12.26 -1.08 4.33
CA LEU A 95 11.76 -2.35 3.82
C LEU A 95 12.84 -3.44 3.90
N ARG A 96 14.08 -3.13 3.49
CA ARG A 96 15.22 -4.05 3.52
C ARG A 96 15.61 -4.50 4.94
N ASP A 97 15.34 -3.66 5.95
CA ASP A 97 15.58 -3.94 7.38
C ASP A 97 14.44 -4.75 8.04
N ALA A 98 13.33 -4.99 7.35
CA ALA A 98 12.21 -5.75 7.91
C ALA A 98 12.57 -7.22 8.19
N PRO A 99 11.93 -7.87 9.19
CA PRO A 99 12.26 -9.24 9.56
C PRO A 99 11.91 -10.22 8.43
N ASP A 100 12.84 -11.10 8.10
CA ASP A 100 12.65 -12.11 7.05
C ASP A 100 11.59 -13.16 7.40
N SER A 101 11.20 -13.29 8.67
CA SER A 101 10.06 -14.11 9.09
C SER A 101 8.73 -13.61 8.52
N ALA A 102 8.63 -12.32 8.20
CA ALA A 102 7.49 -11.79 7.45
C ALA A 102 7.69 -12.10 5.96
N SER A 103 6.86 -12.99 5.41
CA SER A 103 6.81 -13.24 3.95
C SER A 103 6.14 -12.11 3.18
N SER A 104 5.43 -11.22 3.88
CA SER A 104 4.69 -10.13 3.29
C SER A 104 4.66 -8.90 4.19
N LEU A 105 4.79 -7.74 3.56
CA LEU A 105 4.76 -6.44 4.23
C LEU A 105 3.71 -5.55 3.60
N MET A 106 3.05 -4.75 4.42
CA MET A 106 2.31 -3.58 3.94
C MET A 106 3.00 -2.30 4.40
N LEU A 107 3.30 -1.40 3.47
CA LEU A 107 3.81 -0.07 3.75
C LEU A 107 2.72 0.97 3.51
N VAL A 108 2.33 1.70 4.56
CA VAL A 108 1.37 2.82 4.48
C VAL A 108 2.09 4.15 4.65
N ALA A 109 2.32 4.86 3.54
CA ALA A 109 3.08 6.12 3.54
C ALA A 109 2.53 7.15 2.53
N HIS A 110 3.40 8.06 2.08
CA HIS A 110 3.04 9.30 1.39
C HIS A 110 3.68 9.39 0.00
N ASN A 111 3.08 10.20 -0.85
CA ASN A 111 3.71 10.60 -2.11
C ASN A 111 4.54 11.89 -1.90
N PRO A 112 5.57 12.13 -2.74
CA PRO A 112 5.93 11.36 -3.94
C PRO A 112 6.63 10.01 -3.66
N ASP A 113 7.25 9.88 -2.50
CA ASP A 113 8.14 8.77 -2.10
C ASP A 113 7.61 7.37 -2.44
N LEU A 114 6.34 7.08 -2.11
CA LEU A 114 5.74 5.77 -2.31
C LEU A 114 5.49 5.46 -3.80
N HIS A 115 5.22 6.48 -4.62
CA HIS A 115 5.10 6.33 -6.07
C HIS A 115 6.46 6.03 -6.70
N ASP A 116 7.47 6.79 -6.32
CA ASP A 116 8.83 6.62 -6.84
C ASP A 116 9.37 5.24 -6.47
N LEU A 117 9.20 4.81 -5.22
CA LEU A 117 9.54 3.47 -4.75
C LEU A 117 8.82 2.37 -5.55
N ALA A 118 7.51 2.52 -5.77
CA ALA A 118 6.73 1.53 -6.52
C ALA A 118 7.23 1.38 -7.97
N ARG A 119 7.61 2.50 -8.61
CA ARG A 119 8.19 2.50 -9.96
C ARG A 119 9.58 1.89 -9.97
N GLU A 120 10.42 2.26 -9.00
CA GLU A 120 11.79 1.76 -8.87
C GLU A 120 11.84 0.24 -8.71
N LEU A 121 10.96 -0.32 -7.87
CA LEU A 121 10.95 -1.76 -7.58
C LEU A 121 10.29 -2.60 -8.69
N THR A 122 9.48 -2.00 -9.57
CA THR A 122 8.70 -2.74 -10.57
C THR A 122 9.43 -2.86 -11.90
N GLY A 123 9.90 -4.06 -12.26
CA GLY A 123 10.50 -4.32 -13.58
C GLY A 123 9.54 -5.03 -14.55
N SER A 124 8.59 -5.80 -14.04
CA SER A 124 7.64 -6.57 -14.85
C SER A 124 6.22 -6.52 -14.28
N GLY A 125 5.24 -7.05 -15.01
CA GLY A 125 3.82 -7.01 -14.64
C GLY A 125 2.93 -6.82 -15.86
N GLU A 126 1.61 -6.95 -15.68
CA GLU A 126 0.68 -6.73 -16.79
C GLU A 126 0.70 -5.28 -17.25
N GLU A 127 0.67 -5.07 -18.57
CA GLU A 127 0.82 -3.73 -19.18
C GLU A 127 -0.16 -2.71 -18.62
N ARG A 128 -1.44 -3.09 -18.45
CA ARG A 128 -2.47 -2.21 -17.88
C ARG A 128 -2.12 -1.67 -16.48
N HIS A 129 -1.51 -2.51 -15.64
CA HIS A 129 -1.18 -2.15 -14.27
C HIS A 129 0.08 -1.28 -14.25
N ARG A 130 1.05 -1.60 -15.11
CA ARG A 130 2.29 -0.83 -15.26
C ARG A 130 2.01 0.56 -15.84
N ALA A 131 1.17 0.66 -16.86
CA ALA A 131 0.76 1.92 -17.45
C ALA A 131 0.04 2.81 -16.43
N ALA A 132 -0.90 2.26 -15.67
CA ALA A 132 -1.60 2.99 -14.62
C ALA A 132 -0.65 3.45 -13.49
N LEU A 133 0.29 2.60 -13.06
CA LEU A 133 1.31 2.96 -12.09
C LEU A 133 2.24 4.06 -12.63
N ALA A 134 2.63 4.00 -13.90
CA ALA A 134 3.49 5.01 -14.53
C ALA A 134 2.81 6.39 -14.58
N GLU A 135 1.49 6.42 -14.77
CA GLU A 135 0.71 7.66 -14.82
C GLU A 135 0.64 8.35 -13.44
N LYS A 136 0.22 7.64 -12.38
CA LYS A 136 0.00 8.23 -11.06
C LYS A 136 -0.17 7.21 -9.94
N PHE A 137 0.07 7.64 -8.71
CA PHE A 137 -0.25 6.91 -7.47
C PHE A 137 -1.11 7.77 -6.53
N PRO A 138 -2.41 7.93 -6.78
CA PRO A 138 -3.24 8.89 -6.04
C PRO A 138 -3.65 8.35 -4.66
N THR A 139 -4.29 9.19 -3.84
CA THR A 139 -4.63 8.85 -2.44
C THR A 139 -5.52 7.60 -2.36
N GLY A 140 -5.18 6.68 -1.46
CA GLY A 140 -5.88 5.42 -1.29
C GLY A 140 -5.59 4.37 -2.37
N ALA A 141 -4.61 4.61 -3.25
CA ALA A 141 -4.12 3.62 -4.19
C ALA A 141 -3.28 2.54 -3.48
N CYS A 142 -3.34 1.32 -4.01
CA CYS A 142 -2.62 0.16 -3.48
C CYS A 142 -1.91 -0.59 -4.62
N ALA A 143 -0.62 -0.85 -4.49
CA ALA A 143 0.14 -1.70 -5.40
C ALA A 143 0.55 -3.00 -4.70
N VAL A 144 0.46 -4.11 -5.42
CA VAL A 144 0.92 -5.43 -4.95
C VAL A 144 2.09 -5.86 -5.83
N ILE A 145 3.27 -5.94 -5.23
CA ILE A 145 4.52 -6.28 -5.91
C ILE A 145 5.05 -7.59 -5.33
N LEU A 146 5.37 -8.54 -6.21
CA LEU A 146 5.88 -9.86 -5.86
C LEU A 146 7.35 -9.94 -6.22
N PHE A 147 8.15 -10.53 -5.33
CA PHE A 147 9.58 -10.68 -5.51
C PHE A 147 9.98 -12.15 -5.37
N GLU A 148 10.81 -12.62 -6.31
CA GLU A 148 11.57 -13.87 -6.20
C GLU A 148 12.80 -13.66 -5.30
N ALA A 149 12.58 -13.09 -4.12
CA ALA A 149 13.61 -12.83 -3.11
C ALA A 149 13.41 -13.75 -1.89
N ALA A 150 14.51 -14.18 -1.28
CA ALA A 150 14.48 -14.91 -0.02
C ALA A 150 14.39 -13.97 1.19
N ARG A 151 15.06 -12.81 1.09
CA ARG A 151 15.14 -11.81 2.16
C ARG A 151 14.67 -10.45 1.69
N TRP A 152 14.24 -9.61 2.63
CA TRP A 152 13.88 -8.23 2.31
C TRP A 152 15.08 -7.38 1.89
N ALA A 153 16.26 -7.67 2.45
CA ALA A 153 17.52 -7.02 2.07
C ALA A 153 17.87 -7.18 0.58
N ASP A 154 17.33 -8.21 -0.09
CA ASP A 154 17.60 -8.53 -1.49
C ASP A 154 16.64 -7.83 -2.48
N LEU A 155 15.74 -6.95 -2.00
CA LEU A 155 14.91 -6.11 -2.88
C LEU A 155 15.81 -5.17 -3.67
N ASP A 156 15.77 -5.26 -4.99
CA ASP A 156 16.54 -4.40 -5.90
C ASP A 156 15.65 -3.72 -6.93
N SER A 157 16.18 -2.69 -7.58
CA SER A 157 15.45 -1.97 -8.63
C SER A 157 15.05 -2.91 -9.76
N GLY A 158 13.79 -2.83 -10.18
CA GLY A 158 13.23 -3.67 -11.23
C GLY A 158 13.06 -5.15 -10.88
N ALA A 159 13.42 -5.59 -9.68
CA ALA A 159 13.32 -7.01 -9.31
C ALA A 159 11.88 -7.49 -9.07
N GLY A 160 10.95 -6.56 -8.84
CA GLY A 160 9.57 -6.84 -8.54
C GLY A 160 8.70 -7.04 -9.78
N ARG A 161 7.77 -7.99 -9.69
CA ARG A 161 6.63 -8.13 -10.60
C ARG A 161 5.42 -7.43 -9.99
N LEU A 162 4.91 -6.40 -10.66
CA LEU A 162 3.63 -5.79 -10.31
C LEU A 162 2.49 -6.75 -10.63
N GLY A 163 1.99 -7.42 -9.59
CA GLY A 163 0.86 -8.32 -9.70
C GLY A 163 -0.45 -7.56 -9.89
N ARG A 164 -0.59 -6.42 -9.21
CA ARG A 164 -1.81 -5.61 -9.26
C ARG A 164 -1.55 -4.17 -8.89
N PHE A 165 -2.29 -3.26 -9.52
CA PHE A 165 -2.33 -1.86 -9.11
C PHE A 165 -3.78 -1.38 -9.03
N HIS A 166 -4.11 -0.75 -7.91
CA HIS A 166 -5.40 -0.12 -7.64
C HIS A 166 -5.22 1.39 -7.70
N PRO A 167 -5.45 2.02 -8.87
CA PRO A 167 -5.16 3.43 -9.06
C PRO A 167 -6.09 4.32 -8.24
N ALA A 168 -7.29 3.90 -7.85
CA ALA A 168 -8.11 4.64 -6.89
C ALA A 168 -9.19 3.71 -6.35
N ALA A 169 -9.41 3.70 -5.03
CA ALA A 169 -10.53 2.95 -4.47
C ALA A 169 -11.91 3.50 -4.93
N GLU A 170 -11.96 4.71 -5.53
CA GLU A 170 -13.18 5.25 -6.17
C GLU A 170 -13.61 4.49 -7.43
N THR A 171 -12.69 3.79 -8.12
CA THR A 171 -12.98 3.07 -9.37
C THR A 171 -13.54 1.65 -9.14
N LEU A 172 -13.64 1.22 -7.87
CA LEU A 172 -14.20 -0.10 -7.49
C LEU A 172 -15.74 -0.14 -7.49
N LEU A 173 -16.42 0.94 -7.91
CA LEU A 173 -17.88 0.95 -8.09
C LEU A 173 -18.35 0.31 -9.41
N THR A 174 -17.45 -0.17 -10.26
CA THR A 174 -17.82 -1.03 -11.39
C THR A 174 -17.79 -2.48 -10.90
N PRO A 175 -18.89 -3.26 -11.00
CA PRO A 175 -18.91 -4.64 -10.54
C PRO A 175 -17.79 -5.43 -11.22
N PHE A 176 -16.86 -5.96 -10.43
CA PHE A 176 -15.85 -6.94 -10.87
C PHE A 176 -16.47 -8.33 -11.13
N CYS A 177 -17.70 -8.36 -11.66
CA CYS A 177 -18.41 -9.56 -12.05
C CYS A 177 -18.41 -9.69 -13.58
N GLN A 178 -17.24 -9.65 -14.20
CA GLN A 178 -17.02 -10.08 -15.59
C GLN A 178 -15.53 -10.05 -15.91
N MET A 179 -14.76 -11.03 -15.45
CA MET A 179 -13.59 -11.59 -16.14
C MET A 179 -13.27 -12.91 -15.45
N GLY A 180 -14.08 -13.93 -15.75
CA GLY A 180 -13.70 -15.30 -15.46
C GLY A 180 -12.53 -15.69 -16.36
N TYR A 181 -11.41 -16.05 -15.75
CA TYR A 181 -10.43 -17.03 -16.25
C TYR A 181 -9.58 -17.48 -15.06
N PHE A 182 -10.17 -18.32 -14.21
CA PHE A 182 -9.41 -19.37 -13.54
C PHE A 182 -9.64 -20.63 -14.38
N ASN A 183 -8.58 -21.20 -14.94
CA ASN A 183 -8.58 -22.60 -15.34
C ASN A 183 -7.39 -23.26 -14.59
N PRO A 184 -7.53 -24.54 -14.22
CA PRO A 184 -6.83 -25.16 -13.10
C PRO A 184 -5.32 -25.36 -13.31
#